data_AF-A0AA51R2P8-F1
#
_entry.id   AF-A0AA51R2P8-F1
#
_cell.length_a   1.000
_cell.length_b   1.000
_cell.length_c   1.000
_cell.angle_alpha   90.00
_cell.angle_beta   90.00
_cell.angle_gamma   90.00
#
_symmetry.space_group_name_H-M   'P 1'
#
loop_
_entity.id
_entity.type
_entity.pdbx_description
1 polymer ?
#
loop_
_entity_poly.entity_id
_entity_poly.type
_entity_poly.pdbx_seq_one_letter_code
_entity_poly.pdbx_strand_id
1 'polypeptide(L)'
;MNIFNNSDIGSISLIKYVSLFINKSNEDYNLIQLPPIQRNAVWHVEQIERLWDSIMRGFPIGSFLLSNREKGSVSRGVTEKEQVISKNTGFFLLDGQQRTRAILLGFNHSENARLWIDLKPTLSFDNIEHNDRHFLFRVTTTHQPWGMKCSKPEDKISEEKKHKARGKLYQKSLRYDYQVKINIPAHHGEPVSWPIEANIPIPFDDLVKLCGGYTGFFREPQWNEVIPLIPNDLRQDGWINETEHFSEIIMALKRILDSSSENEYQRSVALLIHNGDFYKKNENAQDAIEVLFRRINSKGTILNGEEMQYSLLKATWDRAYDMVYNIISDDKIGYLFSSTGIVLSAARLARYNINEHDDSSPNVTKFRKWIGDKKQSEGKSFLDEMKHLLETNPESNKSIYHSTIEEFCNLIVFNENTVDDIGIPKKLLLSINSKYYHPVIIWIYLNRNNHLKIKNNRLSILRYLMFSLIGFDDADKVSRKANHIIRNNNHGDDFPDRIIYQQCVKEQLAIIFPSISDFKK
;
A
#
# COMPACT_ATOMS: atom_id res chain seq x y z
N MET A 1 -4.63 -30.67 11.82
CA MET A 1 -5.51 -30.89 10.65
C MET A 1 -4.72 -31.55 9.51
N ASN A 2 -5.17 -32.68 8.94
CA ASN A 2 -4.52 -33.29 7.76
C ASN A 2 -5.24 -32.81 6.49
N ILE A 3 -4.77 -31.71 5.90
CA ILE A 3 -5.42 -31.07 4.74
C ILE A 3 -5.20 -31.86 3.45
N PHE A 4 -4.08 -32.58 3.36
CA PHE A 4 -3.54 -33.08 2.10
C PHE A 4 -3.66 -34.60 1.91
N ASN A 5 -4.01 -35.39 2.94
CA ASN A 5 -4.31 -36.83 2.84
C ASN A 5 -3.38 -37.62 1.88
N ASN A 6 -2.05 -37.43 1.97
CA ASN A 6 -1.03 -38.04 1.10
C ASN A 6 -1.10 -37.66 -0.39
N SER A 7 -1.66 -36.50 -0.70
CA SER A 7 -1.72 -35.93 -2.05
C SER A 7 -1.27 -34.47 -2.05
N ASP A 8 -0.87 -33.95 -3.21
CA ASP A 8 -0.40 -32.56 -3.31
C ASP A 8 -1.56 -31.55 -3.39
N ILE A 9 -2.81 -32.01 -3.27
CA ILE A 9 -4.02 -31.22 -3.45
C ILE A 9 -4.97 -31.48 -2.27
N GLY A 10 -5.36 -30.40 -1.59
CA GLY A 10 -6.38 -30.42 -0.55
C GLY A 10 -7.51 -29.45 -0.85
N SER A 11 -8.60 -29.55 -0.12
CA SER A 11 -9.65 -28.52 -0.13
C SER A 11 -10.23 -28.34 1.26
N ILE A 12 -10.60 -27.11 1.59
CA ILE A 12 -11.34 -26.77 2.81
C ILE A 12 -12.45 -25.77 2.47
N SER A 13 -13.51 -25.72 3.26
CA SER A 13 -14.58 -24.73 3.06
C SER A 13 -14.03 -23.30 3.20
N LEU A 14 -14.64 -22.33 2.52
CA LEU A 14 -14.24 -20.93 2.58
C LEU A 14 -14.32 -20.40 4.01
N ILE A 15 -15.33 -20.80 4.78
CA ILE A 15 -15.49 -20.41 6.19
C ILE A 15 -14.35 -20.98 7.04
N LYS A 16 -14.01 -22.27 6.87
CA LYS A 16 -12.87 -22.84 7.57
C LYS A 16 -11.58 -22.13 7.17
N TYR A 17 -11.37 -21.87 5.87
CA TYR A 17 -10.20 -21.13 5.37
C TYR A 17 -10.08 -19.75 6.03
N VAL A 18 -11.15 -18.95 6.04
CA VAL A 18 -11.19 -17.62 6.68
C VAL A 18 -10.89 -17.73 8.17
N SER A 19 -11.46 -18.71 8.86
CA SER A 19 -11.26 -18.91 10.30
C SER A 19 -9.80 -19.15 10.69
N LEU A 20 -8.96 -19.67 9.80
CA LEU A 20 -7.52 -19.86 10.03
C LEU A 20 -6.76 -18.54 10.22
N PHE A 21 -7.34 -17.42 9.76
CA PHE A 21 -6.68 -16.10 9.75
C PHE A 21 -7.31 -15.09 10.72
N ILE A 22 -8.60 -15.23 11.07
CA ILE A 22 -9.30 -14.20 11.89
C ILE A 22 -9.79 -14.71 13.24
N ASN A 23 -9.98 -16.03 13.41
CA ASN A 23 -10.46 -16.58 14.67
C ASN A 23 -9.29 -16.94 15.59
N LYS A 24 -8.88 -16.02 16.46
CA LYS A 24 -7.76 -16.22 17.40
C LYS A 24 -7.98 -17.35 18.41
N SER A 25 -9.23 -17.74 18.65
CA SER A 25 -9.59 -18.85 19.54
C SER A 25 -9.55 -20.22 18.86
N ASN A 26 -9.39 -20.27 17.54
CA ASN A 26 -9.26 -21.51 16.78
C ASN A 26 -7.88 -22.13 17.01
N GLU A 27 -7.82 -23.44 17.27
CA GLU A 27 -6.56 -24.17 17.43
C GLU A 27 -5.69 -24.13 16.16
N ASP A 28 -6.33 -24.05 14.99
CA ASP A 28 -5.67 -23.92 13.69
C ASP A 28 -5.38 -22.44 13.32
N TYR A 29 -5.57 -21.47 14.24
CA TYR A 29 -5.19 -20.07 13.98
C TYR A 29 -3.70 -19.97 13.64
N ASN A 30 -3.36 -19.21 12.61
CA ASN A 30 -2.00 -19.12 12.06
C ASN A 30 -1.43 -20.46 11.53
N LEU A 31 -2.28 -21.44 11.24
CA LEU A 31 -1.84 -22.65 10.52
C LEU A 31 -1.24 -22.27 9.15
N ILE A 32 -1.82 -21.29 8.46
CA ILE A 32 -1.27 -20.69 7.23
C ILE A 32 -0.77 -19.28 7.54
N GLN A 33 0.49 -18.99 7.24
CA GLN A 33 1.08 -17.66 7.41
C GLN A 33 1.85 -17.25 6.17
N LEU A 34 2.29 -16.00 6.17
CA LEU A 34 3.03 -15.37 5.11
C LEU A 34 4.56 -15.57 5.34
N PRO A 35 5.35 -15.99 4.33
CA PRO A 35 6.81 -15.99 4.45
C PRO A 35 7.38 -14.57 4.67
N PRO A 36 8.62 -14.43 5.19
CA PRO A 36 9.23 -13.12 5.45
C PRO A 36 9.54 -12.36 4.15
N ILE A 37 9.86 -13.10 3.07
CA ILE A 37 10.06 -12.54 1.74
C ILE A 37 8.68 -12.34 1.09
N GLN A 38 8.17 -11.11 1.15
CA GLN A 38 6.86 -10.79 0.58
C GLN A 38 6.73 -9.46 -0.11
N ARG A 39 5.79 -9.44 -1.06
CA ARG A 39 5.36 -8.27 -1.81
C ARG A 39 4.52 -7.35 -0.93
N ASN A 40 4.54 -6.06 -1.25
CA ASN A 40 3.50 -5.15 -0.81
C ASN A 40 2.22 -5.44 -1.61
N ALA A 41 1.04 -5.05 -1.10
CA ALA A 41 -0.21 -5.38 -1.78
C ALA A 41 -0.35 -4.62 -3.11
N VAL A 42 -0.30 -5.34 -4.24
CA VAL A 42 -0.47 -4.83 -5.62
C VAL A 42 -1.81 -5.28 -6.22
N TRP A 43 -2.90 -5.23 -5.45
CA TRP A 43 -4.23 -5.40 -6.03
C TRP A 43 -4.90 -4.05 -6.15
N HIS A 44 -5.34 -3.72 -7.37
CA HIS A 44 -6.23 -2.59 -7.58
C HIS A 44 -7.59 -2.91 -6.94
N VAL A 45 -8.29 -1.88 -6.49
CA VAL A 45 -9.60 -2.01 -5.84
C VAL A 45 -10.59 -2.79 -6.70
N GLU A 46 -10.54 -2.61 -8.02
CA GLU A 46 -11.39 -3.33 -8.98
C GLU A 46 -11.22 -4.86 -8.91
N GLN A 47 -10.00 -5.36 -8.69
CA GLN A 47 -9.73 -6.80 -8.60
C GLN A 47 -10.38 -7.40 -7.35
N ILE A 48 -10.44 -6.64 -6.26
CA ILE A 48 -11.14 -7.03 -5.03
C ILE A 48 -12.65 -7.10 -5.30
N GLU A 49 -13.20 -6.08 -5.95
CA GLU A 49 -14.63 -6.01 -6.29
C GLU A 49 -15.05 -7.18 -7.19
N ARG A 50 -14.28 -7.47 -8.25
CA ARG A 50 -14.54 -8.58 -9.18
C ARG A 50 -14.41 -9.95 -8.51
N LEU A 51 -13.45 -10.12 -7.60
CA LEU A 51 -13.32 -11.36 -6.82
C LEU A 51 -14.59 -11.62 -6.01
N TRP A 52 -15.11 -10.61 -5.33
CA TRP A 52 -16.30 -10.75 -4.51
C TRP A 52 -17.58 -10.94 -5.32
N ASP A 53 -17.74 -10.26 -6.46
CA ASP A 53 -18.81 -10.56 -7.42
C ASP A 53 -18.75 -12.03 -7.87
N SER A 54 -17.55 -12.54 -8.20
CA SER A 54 -17.34 -13.94 -8.59
C SER A 54 -17.71 -14.93 -7.49
N ILE A 55 -17.29 -14.66 -6.25
CA ILE A 55 -17.59 -15.50 -5.07
C ILE A 55 -19.10 -15.58 -4.83
N MET A 56 -19.79 -14.43 -4.87
CA MET A 56 -21.23 -14.33 -4.66
C MET A 56 -22.02 -15.03 -5.77
N ARG A 57 -21.56 -14.94 -7.02
CA ARG A 57 -22.25 -15.51 -8.19
C ARG A 57 -22.23 -17.03 -8.27
N GLY A 58 -21.08 -17.66 -8.03
CA GLY A 58 -20.96 -19.03 -8.51
C GLY A 58 -19.54 -19.53 -8.72
N PHE A 59 -18.60 -18.62 -8.90
CA PHE A 59 -17.41 -18.98 -9.65
C PHE A 59 -16.31 -19.55 -8.75
N PRO A 60 -15.49 -20.47 -9.27
CA PRO A 60 -14.34 -20.97 -8.53
C PRO A 60 -13.39 -19.83 -8.13
N ILE A 61 -12.95 -19.84 -6.87
CA ILE A 61 -12.00 -18.86 -6.29
C ILE A 61 -10.56 -19.07 -6.85
N GLY A 62 -10.34 -20.24 -7.47
CA GLY A 62 -9.04 -20.73 -7.89
C GLY A 62 -8.31 -21.47 -6.77
N SER A 63 -7.03 -21.75 -6.99
CA SER A 63 -6.17 -22.49 -6.06
C SER A 63 -5.18 -21.59 -5.34
N PHE A 64 -4.73 -22.00 -4.14
CA PHE A 64 -3.70 -21.32 -3.36
C PHE A 64 -2.51 -22.28 -3.20
N LEU A 65 -1.29 -21.78 -3.37
CA LEU A 65 -0.08 -22.60 -3.24
C LEU A 65 0.54 -22.42 -1.85
N LEU A 66 0.78 -23.54 -1.19
CA LEU A 66 1.39 -23.65 0.12
C LEU A 66 2.75 -24.33 0.06
N SER A 67 3.60 -24.08 1.04
CA SER A 67 4.76 -24.92 1.37
C SER A 67 4.83 -25.19 2.86
N ASN A 68 5.53 -26.24 3.27
CA ASN A 68 5.74 -26.53 4.68
C ASN A 68 6.48 -25.38 5.40
N ARG A 69 6.05 -25.10 6.63
CA ARG A 69 6.67 -24.13 7.54
C ARG A 69 7.03 -24.82 8.84
N GLU A 70 8.30 -24.74 9.22
CA GLU A 70 8.78 -25.28 10.49
C GLU A 70 8.55 -24.31 11.66
N LYS A 71 8.42 -24.86 12.86
CA LYS A 71 8.40 -24.08 14.10
C LYS A 71 9.69 -23.28 14.24
N GLY A 72 9.60 -22.03 14.69
CA GLY A 72 10.75 -21.13 14.81
C GLY A 72 11.06 -20.34 13.54
N SER A 73 10.39 -20.61 12.41
CA SER A 73 10.54 -19.81 11.19
C SER A 73 10.01 -18.39 11.39
N VAL A 74 10.74 -17.40 10.88
CA VAL A 74 10.24 -16.02 10.77
C VAL A 74 9.04 -16.02 9.82
N SER A 75 7.93 -15.40 10.23
CA SER A 75 6.66 -15.42 9.52
C SER A 75 5.91 -14.11 9.72
N ARG A 76 4.83 -13.89 8.98
CA ARG A 76 3.93 -12.76 9.16
C ARG A 76 2.46 -13.25 9.14
N GLY A 77 1.58 -12.66 9.95
CA GLY A 77 0.14 -12.88 9.79
C GLY A 77 -0.38 -12.26 8.49
N VAL A 78 -1.48 -12.75 7.92
CA VAL A 78 -2.02 -12.17 6.67
C VAL A 78 -2.56 -10.75 6.88
N THR A 79 -3.12 -10.50 8.06
CA THR A 79 -3.68 -9.22 8.49
C THR A 79 -2.71 -8.42 9.36
N GLU A 80 -1.61 -9.04 9.81
CA GLU A 80 -0.65 -8.46 10.73
C GLU A 80 0.50 -7.81 9.97
N LYS A 81 0.97 -6.68 10.51
CA LYS A 81 2.06 -5.92 9.90
C LYS A 81 3.43 -6.36 10.41
N GLU A 82 3.53 -6.96 11.59
CA GLU A 82 4.81 -7.31 12.20
C GLU A 82 5.25 -8.73 11.84
N GLN A 83 6.57 -8.94 11.76
CA GLN A 83 7.12 -10.28 11.65
C GLN A 83 7.16 -10.94 13.02
N VAL A 84 6.71 -12.19 13.08
CA VAL A 84 6.66 -13.00 14.30
C VAL A 84 7.32 -14.35 14.08
N ILE A 85 7.93 -14.87 15.14
CA ILE A 85 8.48 -16.24 15.14
C ILE A 85 7.30 -17.22 15.26
N SER A 86 7.19 -18.12 14.29
CA SER A 86 6.13 -19.13 14.25
C SER A 86 6.20 -20.04 15.48
N LYS A 87 5.14 -20.06 16.30
CA LYS A 87 5.07 -20.92 17.48
C LYS A 87 4.87 -22.40 17.15
N ASN A 88 4.19 -22.68 16.05
CA ASN A 88 3.80 -24.02 15.61
C ASN A 88 4.23 -24.27 14.15
N THR A 89 4.40 -25.55 13.81
CA THR A 89 4.50 -25.99 12.41
C THR A 89 3.20 -25.68 11.65
N GLY A 90 3.30 -25.50 10.34
CA GLY A 90 2.15 -25.16 9.51
C GLY A 90 2.57 -24.95 8.08
N PHE A 91 1.98 -23.96 7.42
CA PHE A 91 2.21 -23.67 6.01
C PHE A 91 2.56 -22.21 5.76
N PHE A 92 3.41 -21.99 4.77
CA PHE A 92 3.61 -20.69 4.14
C PHE A 92 2.72 -20.55 2.91
N LEU A 93 2.04 -19.41 2.78
CA LEU A 93 1.25 -19.06 1.61
C LEU A 93 2.14 -18.42 0.54
N LEU A 94 2.47 -19.21 -0.48
CA LEU A 94 3.36 -18.81 -1.58
C LEU A 94 2.60 -18.07 -2.69
N ASP A 95 1.39 -18.53 -3.02
CA ASP A 95 0.49 -17.88 -3.99
C ASP A 95 -0.91 -17.66 -3.43
N GLY A 96 -1.56 -16.60 -3.90
CA GLY A 96 -2.93 -16.25 -3.50
C GLY A 96 -3.00 -15.29 -2.32
N GLN A 97 -1.88 -14.76 -1.82
CA GLN A 97 -1.83 -13.78 -0.72
C GLN A 97 -2.82 -12.62 -0.90
N GLN A 98 -2.89 -12.08 -2.12
CA GLN A 98 -3.77 -10.96 -2.46
C GLN A 98 -5.26 -11.37 -2.49
N ARG A 99 -5.55 -12.56 -3.01
CA ARG A 99 -6.89 -13.17 -2.96
C ARG A 99 -7.32 -13.43 -1.52
N THR A 100 -6.42 -13.95 -0.68
CA THR A 100 -6.69 -14.16 0.75
C THR A 100 -7.03 -12.83 1.42
N ARG A 101 -6.22 -11.78 1.22
CA ARG A 101 -6.50 -10.46 1.82
C ARG A 101 -7.83 -9.87 1.34
N ALA A 102 -8.15 -10.00 0.05
CA ALA A 102 -9.41 -9.56 -0.51
C ALA A 102 -10.60 -10.33 0.08
N ILE A 103 -10.48 -11.65 0.25
CA ILE A 103 -11.48 -12.48 0.95
C ILE A 103 -11.62 -12.04 2.40
N LEU A 104 -10.52 -11.87 3.15
CA LEU A 104 -10.61 -11.46 4.55
C LEU A 104 -11.28 -10.09 4.71
N LEU A 105 -11.09 -9.18 3.74
CA LEU A 105 -11.70 -7.85 3.74
C LEU A 105 -13.24 -7.88 3.74
N GLY A 106 -13.85 -8.91 3.16
CA GLY A 106 -15.31 -9.05 3.17
C GLY A 106 -15.87 -9.60 4.47
N PHE A 107 -15.05 -10.22 5.33
CA PHE A 107 -15.47 -10.66 6.66
C PHE A 107 -15.17 -9.62 7.74
N ASN A 108 -14.06 -8.89 7.60
CA ASN A 108 -13.66 -7.82 8.50
C ASN A 108 -13.01 -6.69 7.71
N HIS A 109 -13.39 -5.45 8.01
CA HIS A 109 -12.64 -4.29 7.53
C HIS A 109 -11.20 -4.28 8.08
N SER A 110 -10.33 -3.54 7.39
CA SER A 110 -8.95 -3.30 7.84
C SER A 110 -8.76 -1.82 8.17
N GLU A 111 -7.67 -1.46 8.84
CA GLU A 111 -7.32 -0.05 9.10
C GLU A 111 -7.33 0.83 7.83
N ASN A 112 -7.01 0.25 6.68
CA ASN A 112 -6.76 0.98 5.44
C ASN A 112 -7.79 0.78 4.34
N ALA A 113 -8.70 -0.18 4.50
CA ALA A 113 -9.69 -0.52 3.49
C ALA A 113 -10.96 -1.11 4.09
N ARG A 114 -12.08 -0.88 3.41
CA ARG A 114 -13.39 -1.46 3.70
C ARG A 114 -14.13 -1.80 2.42
N LEU A 115 -14.81 -2.95 2.42
CA LEU A 115 -15.61 -3.43 1.31
C LEU A 115 -17.09 -3.10 1.53
N TRP A 116 -17.75 -2.66 0.46
CA TRP A 116 -19.16 -2.27 0.43
C TRP A 116 -19.88 -3.05 -0.65
N ILE A 117 -21.17 -3.28 -0.46
CA ILE A 117 -22.08 -3.83 -1.46
C ILE A 117 -23.25 -2.85 -1.68
N ASP A 118 -23.62 -2.62 -2.93
CA ASP A 118 -24.77 -1.79 -3.28
C ASP A 118 -26.04 -2.64 -3.33
N LEU A 119 -27.05 -2.28 -2.53
CA LEU A 119 -28.35 -2.96 -2.50
C LEU A 119 -29.24 -2.58 -3.68
N LYS A 120 -28.92 -1.52 -4.42
CA LYS A 120 -29.68 -1.10 -5.59
C LYS A 120 -28.73 -0.70 -6.72
N PRO A 121 -27.93 -1.63 -7.27
CA PRO A 121 -26.85 -1.29 -8.17
C PRO A 121 -27.34 -0.73 -9.51
N THR A 122 -26.61 0.24 -10.07
CA THR A 122 -26.72 0.62 -11.48
C THR A 122 -25.57 -0.03 -12.25
N LEU A 123 -25.88 -0.96 -13.15
CA LEU A 123 -24.90 -1.81 -13.86
C LEU A 123 -24.56 -1.32 -15.28
N SER A 124 -24.71 -0.03 -15.56
CA SER A 124 -24.32 0.58 -16.84
C SER A 124 -22.92 1.19 -16.74
N PHE A 125 -21.93 0.52 -17.33
CA PHE A 125 -20.52 0.93 -17.36
C PHE A 125 -20.09 1.35 -18.77
N ASP A 126 -19.07 2.21 -18.83
CA ASP A 126 -18.52 2.71 -20.10
C ASP A 126 -17.77 1.60 -20.85
N ASN A 127 -17.10 0.71 -20.11
CA ASN A 127 -16.46 -0.48 -20.65
C ASN A 127 -17.42 -1.68 -20.57
N ILE A 128 -17.65 -2.33 -21.72
CA ILE A 128 -18.51 -3.52 -21.86
C ILE A 128 -18.04 -4.66 -20.95
N GLU A 129 -16.72 -4.80 -20.70
CA GLU A 129 -16.18 -5.82 -19.80
C GLU A 129 -16.55 -5.60 -18.33
N HIS A 130 -17.11 -4.45 -17.94
CA HIS A 130 -17.63 -4.22 -16.60
C HIS A 130 -19.15 -4.42 -16.50
N ASN A 131 -19.85 -4.50 -17.64
CA ASN A 131 -21.29 -4.76 -17.70
C ASN A 131 -21.65 -6.23 -17.38
N ASP A 132 -20.65 -7.08 -17.13
CA ASP A 132 -20.82 -8.47 -16.71
C ASP A 132 -21.00 -8.64 -15.20
N ARG A 133 -20.93 -7.56 -14.40
CA ARG A 133 -21.13 -7.61 -12.95
C ARG A 133 -22.60 -7.82 -12.59
N HIS A 134 -22.88 -8.53 -11.50
CA HIS A 134 -24.25 -8.67 -10.97
C HIS A 134 -24.36 -8.12 -9.55
N PHE A 135 -23.41 -8.46 -8.69
CA PHE A 135 -23.26 -7.85 -7.38
C PHE A 135 -22.27 -6.70 -7.45
N LEU A 136 -22.73 -5.49 -7.15
CA LEU A 136 -21.90 -4.31 -7.25
C LEU A 136 -21.14 -4.06 -5.94
N PHE A 137 -19.88 -4.50 -5.92
CA PHE A 137 -18.96 -4.20 -4.84
C PHE A 137 -18.24 -2.87 -5.07
N ARG A 138 -17.91 -2.20 -3.96
CA ARG A 138 -17.06 -0.99 -3.92
C ARG A 138 -16.05 -1.08 -2.79
N VAL A 139 -14.81 -0.66 -3.05
CA VAL A 139 -13.79 -0.55 -2.00
C VAL A 139 -13.48 0.91 -1.69
N THR A 140 -13.57 1.28 -0.41
CA THR A 140 -13.04 2.55 0.10
C THR A 140 -11.71 2.30 0.78
N THR A 141 -10.74 3.18 0.59
CA THR A 141 -9.43 3.11 1.26
C THR A 141 -9.10 4.43 1.94
N THR A 142 -8.12 4.46 2.86
CA THR A 142 -7.65 5.71 3.48
C THR A 142 -7.14 6.75 2.46
N HIS A 143 -6.75 6.30 1.26
CA HIS A 143 -6.29 7.15 0.17
C HIS A 143 -7.40 7.50 -0.83
N GLN A 144 -8.44 6.66 -0.93
CA GLN A 144 -9.64 6.87 -1.75
C GLN A 144 -10.87 6.63 -0.86
N PRO A 145 -11.15 7.51 0.10
CA PRO A 145 -12.19 7.25 1.11
C PRO A 145 -13.58 7.21 0.47
N TRP A 146 -13.78 7.91 -0.64
CA TRP A 146 -15.06 8.02 -1.35
C TRP A 146 -15.29 6.92 -2.41
N GLY A 147 -14.37 5.96 -2.53
CA GLY A 147 -14.37 4.96 -3.59
C GLY A 147 -13.84 5.48 -4.93
N MET A 148 -14.13 4.72 -5.99
CA MET A 148 -13.76 5.00 -7.38
C MET A 148 -15.00 5.33 -8.21
N LYS A 149 -14.82 5.77 -9.46
CA LYS A 149 -15.96 6.05 -10.35
C LYS A 149 -16.80 4.79 -10.60
N CYS A 150 -18.12 4.96 -10.69
CA CYS A 150 -19.03 3.86 -10.97
C CYS A 150 -18.91 3.34 -12.39
N SER A 151 -18.72 4.20 -13.40
CA SER A 151 -18.66 3.79 -14.81
C SER A 151 -17.32 3.19 -15.23
N LYS A 152 -16.23 3.57 -14.53
CA LYS A 152 -14.87 3.10 -14.76
C LYS A 152 -14.10 3.00 -13.41
N PRO A 153 -14.13 1.83 -12.74
CA PRO A 153 -13.56 1.66 -11.40
C PRO A 153 -12.05 1.90 -11.26
N GLU A 154 -11.31 1.99 -12.38
CA GLU A 154 -9.90 2.39 -12.40
C GLU A 154 -9.70 3.90 -12.17
N ASP A 155 -10.71 4.71 -12.48
CA ASP A 155 -10.63 6.16 -12.45
C ASP A 155 -10.99 6.71 -11.06
N LYS A 156 -10.21 7.69 -10.61
CA LYS A 156 -10.51 8.44 -9.39
C LYS A 156 -11.75 9.32 -9.58
N ILE A 157 -12.52 9.46 -8.52
CA ILE A 157 -13.63 10.41 -8.45
C ILE A 157 -13.11 11.85 -8.61
N SER A 158 -13.88 12.69 -9.29
CA SER A 158 -13.56 14.12 -9.47
C SER A 158 -13.50 14.87 -8.14
N GLU A 159 -12.63 15.87 -8.04
CA GLU A 159 -12.49 16.68 -6.83
C GLU A 159 -13.76 17.43 -6.42
N GLU A 160 -14.58 17.83 -7.39
CA GLU A 160 -15.87 18.47 -7.12
C GLU A 160 -16.81 17.57 -6.33
N LYS A 161 -17.00 16.31 -6.78
CA LYS A 161 -17.83 15.32 -6.09
C LYS A 161 -17.28 15.00 -4.70
N LYS A 162 -15.96 14.85 -4.56
CA LYS A 162 -15.31 14.62 -3.25
C LYS A 162 -15.51 15.81 -2.31
N HIS A 163 -15.40 17.03 -2.81
CA HIS A 163 -15.65 18.26 -2.04
C HIS A 163 -17.11 18.32 -1.55
N LYS A 164 -18.07 18.03 -2.41
CA LYS A 164 -19.49 17.90 -2.03
C LYS A 164 -19.70 16.83 -0.96
N ALA A 165 -19.08 15.66 -1.10
CA ALA A 165 -19.16 14.58 -0.13
C ALA A 165 -18.56 14.96 1.23
N ARG A 166 -17.39 15.61 1.26
CA ARG A 166 -16.81 16.18 2.49
C ARG A 166 -17.76 17.16 3.16
N GLY A 167 -18.43 18.02 2.39
CA GLY A 167 -19.42 18.97 2.91
C GLY A 167 -20.59 18.30 3.63
N LYS A 168 -21.02 17.12 3.18
CA LYS A 168 -22.10 16.34 3.82
C LYS A 168 -21.71 15.74 5.17
N LEU A 169 -20.42 15.58 5.44
CA LEU A 169 -19.94 15.11 6.74
C LEU A 169 -19.99 16.16 7.86
N TYR A 170 -20.52 17.37 7.61
CA TYR A 170 -20.81 18.43 8.59
C TYR A 170 -19.68 18.74 9.59
N GLN A 171 -18.40 18.57 9.22
CA GLN A 171 -17.25 19.01 10.01
C GLN A 171 -16.57 20.20 9.35
N LYS A 172 -16.65 21.38 9.99
CA LYS A 172 -16.00 22.63 9.55
C LYS A 172 -14.47 22.48 9.33
N SER A 173 -13.86 21.41 9.83
CA SER A 173 -12.42 21.12 9.78
C SER A 173 -11.99 20.10 8.70
N LEU A 174 -12.91 19.40 8.02
CA LEU A 174 -12.54 18.38 7.02
C LEU A 174 -12.19 19.01 5.67
N ARG A 175 -10.91 19.36 5.50
CA ARG A 175 -10.39 19.95 4.26
C ARG A 175 -9.86 18.90 3.28
N TYR A 176 -9.33 17.79 3.78
CA TYR A 176 -8.60 16.80 2.98
C TYR A 176 -9.12 15.37 3.13
N ASP A 177 -9.04 14.59 2.04
CA ASP A 177 -9.51 13.20 2.01
C ASP A 177 -8.80 12.29 3.02
N TYR A 178 -7.51 12.49 3.28
CA TYR A 178 -6.76 11.68 4.25
C TYR A 178 -7.23 11.86 5.71
N GLN A 179 -8.06 12.88 5.99
CA GLN A 179 -8.68 13.08 7.31
C GLN A 179 -9.97 12.26 7.46
N VAL A 180 -10.53 11.77 6.36
CA VAL A 180 -11.80 11.07 6.33
C VAL A 180 -11.60 9.62 6.79
N LYS A 181 -12.39 9.20 7.78
CA LYS A 181 -12.38 7.82 8.28
C LYS A 181 -13.24 6.92 7.38
N ILE A 182 -12.83 5.66 7.23
CA ILE A 182 -13.53 4.66 6.39
C ILE A 182 -14.21 3.53 7.20
N ASN A 183 -13.96 3.45 8.51
CA ASN A 183 -14.47 2.39 9.39
C ASN A 183 -15.26 2.97 10.58
N ILE A 184 -16.19 2.18 11.10
CA ILE A 184 -16.96 2.42 12.33
C ILE A 184 -16.28 1.64 13.49
N PRO A 185 -16.16 2.14 14.74
CA PRO A 185 -16.81 3.30 15.36
C PRO A 185 -15.77 4.29 15.92
N ALA A 186 -15.42 5.36 15.20
CA ALA A 186 -14.72 6.45 15.88
C ALA A 186 -15.77 7.18 16.74
N HIS A 187 -15.71 6.97 18.06
CA HIS A 187 -16.52 7.58 19.14
C HIS A 187 -17.81 8.34 18.74
N HIS A 188 -18.98 7.84 19.16
CA HIS A 188 -20.27 8.55 19.20
C HIS A 188 -20.43 9.72 18.21
N GLY A 189 -20.71 9.41 16.95
CA GLY A 189 -21.17 10.41 15.98
C GLY A 189 -20.11 10.98 15.04
N GLU A 190 -18.91 10.42 14.95
CA GLU A 190 -17.99 10.81 13.89
C GLU A 190 -18.47 10.33 12.50
N PRO A 191 -18.45 11.22 11.50
CA PRO A 191 -18.84 10.89 10.13
C PRO A 191 -17.86 9.92 9.47
N VAL A 192 -18.40 8.83 8.91
CA VAL A 192 -17.62 7.81 8.18
C VAL A 192 -17.90 7.94 6.69
N SER A 193 -16.85 7.75 5.88
CA SER A 193 -16.95 7.75 4.42
C SER A 193 -17.83 6.62 3.89
N TRP A 194 -18.32 6.78 2.66
CA TRP A 194 -19.04 5.78 1.90
C TRP A 194 -18.68 5.91 0.41
N PRO A 195 -18.93 4.88 -0.42
CA PRO A 195 -18.77 4.99 -1.87
C PRO A 195 -19.86 5.89 -2.46
N ILE A 196 -19.48 7.11 -2.87
CA ILE A 196 -20.46 8.17 -3.17
C ILE A 196 -21.18 8.01 -4.52
N GLU A 197 -20.68 7.13 -5.38
CA GLU A 197 -21.31 6.80 -6.68
C GLU A 197 -22.07 5.45 -6.63
N ALA A 198 -22.32 4.92 -5.44
CA ALA A 198 -23.25 3.81 -5.21
C ALA A 198 -24.62 4.35 -4.76
N ASN A 199 -25.69 3.61 -5.04
CA ASN A 199 -27.06 4.05 -4.77
C ASN A 199 -27.47 3.78 -3.32
N ILE A 200 -27.40 2.52 -2.87
CA ILE A 200 -27.69 2.11 -1.49
C ILE A 200 -26.55 1.22 -0.99
N PRO A 201 -25.34 1.78 -0.79
CA PRO A 201 -24.20 1.02 -0.29
C PRO A 201 -24.35 0.71 1.20
N ILE A 202 -24.02 -0.52 1.59
CA ILE A 202 -23.82 -0.91 2.99
C ILE A 202 -22.44 -1.57 3.17
N PRO A 203 -21.84 -1.46 4.37
CA PRO A 203 -20.62 -2.18 4.67
C PRO A 203 -20.83 -3.70 4.59
N PHE A 204 -20.10 -4.35 3.71
CA PHE A 204 -20.29 -5.78 3.47
C PHE A 204 -19.85 -6.62 4.66
N ASP A 205 -18.81 -6.20 5.39
CA ASP A 205 -18.33 -6.89 6.59
C ASP A 205 -19.38 -6.91 7.71
N ASP A 206 -20.15 -5.83 7.86
CA ASP A 206 -21.22 -5.77 8.86
C ASP A 206 -22.43 -6.62 8.44
N LEU A 207 -22.77 -6.64 7.14
CA LEU A 207 -23.79 -7.56 6.62
C LEU A 207 -23.40 -9.03 6.86
N VAL A 208 -22.15 -9.39 6.58
CA VAL A 208 -21.62 -10.75 6.82
C VAL A 208 -21.71 -11.11 8.30
N LYS A 209 -21.38 -10.19 9.22
CA LYS A 209 -21.54 -10.40 10.68
C LYS A 209 -23.01 -10.60 11.09
N LEU A 210 -23.94 -9.79 10.56
CA LEU A 210 -25.38 -9.98 10.79
C LEU A 210 -25.85 -11.37 10.36
N CYS A 211 -25.26 -11.90 9.28
CA CYS A 211 -25.58 -13.21 8.72
C CYS A 211 -24.92 -14.41 9.44
N GLY A 212 -24.19 -14.18 10.54
CA GLY A 212 -23.49 -15.24 11.30
C GLY A 212 -21.97 -15.28 11.09
N GLY A 213 -21.42 -14.39 10.27
CA GLY A 213 -19.97 -14.19 10.13
C GLY A 213 -19.24 -15.44 9.63
N TYR A 214 -18.20 -15.85 10.35
CA TYR A 214 -17.41 -17.05 10.05
C TYR A 214 -17.76 -18.24 10.96
N THR A 215 -18.92 -18.22 11.62
CA THR A 215 -19.32 -19.29 12.56
C THR A 215 -19.71 -20.59 11.86
N GLY A 216 -20.07 -20.52 10.58
CA GLY A 216 -20.61 -21.64 9.83
C GLY A 216 -22.13 -21.84 9.99
N PHE A 217 -22.79 -21.01 10.78
CA PHE A 217 -24.24 -20.97 10.92
C PHE A 217 -24.80 -19.70 10.29
N PHE A 218 -25.63 -19.86 9.27
CA PHE A 218 -26.26 -18.72 8.60
C PHE A 218 -27.52 -18.27 9.34
N ARG A 219 -27.64 -16.96 9.53
CA ARG A 219 -28.86 -16.30 9.99
C ARG A 219 -29.33 -15.35 8.91
N GLU A 220 -30.58 -15.48 8.48
CA GLU A 220 -31.18 -14.52 7.57
C GLU A 220 -31.48 -13.20 8.30
N PRO A 221 -30.86 -12.07 7.90
CA PRO A 221 -31.10 -10.79 8.55
C PRO A 221 -32.45 -10.19 8.12
N GLN A 222 -33.15 -9.55 9.04
CA GLN A 222 -34.36 -8.81 8.70
C GLN A 222 -34.01 -7.44 8.09
N TRP A 223 -34.85 -6.93 7.19
CA TRP A 223 -34.61 -5.62 6.55
C TRP A 223 -34.37 -4.48 7.55
N ASN A 224 -35.11 -4.49 8.67
CA ASN A 224 -34.95 -3.51 9.76
C ASN A 224 -33.57 -3.55 10.45
N GLU A 225 -32.86 -4.68 10.38
CA GLU A 225 -31.49 -4.81 10.89
C GLU A 225 -30.46 -4.29 9.89
N VAL A 226 -30.81 -4.22 8.60
CA VAL A 226 -29.93 -3.77 7.51
C VAL A 226 -30.03 -2.26 7.31
N ILE A 227 -31.20 -1.65 7.49
CA ILE A 227 -31.41 -0.19 7.38
C ILE A 227 -30.36 0.63 8.18
N PRO A 228 -30.01 0.29 9.43
CA PRO A 228 -29.00 1.01 10.19
C PRO A 228 -27.61 1.07 9.56
N LEU A 229 -27.28 0.12 8.68
CA LEU A 229 -26.00 0.03 7.97
C LEU A 229 -25.87 1.02 6.80
N ILE A 230 -26.99 1.58 6.32
CA ILE A 230 -27.02 2.54 5.22
C ILE A 230 -26.46 3.91 5.71
N PRO A 231 -25.55 4.56 4.96
CA PRO A 231 -25.02 5.88 5.32
C PRO A 231 -26.12 6.89 5.65
N ASN A 232 -25.93 7.66 6.72
CA ASN A 232 -26.94 8.62 7.21
C ASN A 232 -27.43 9.57 6.12
N ASP A 233 -26.53 10.05 5.25
CA ASP A 233 -26.85 10.97 4.17
C ASP A 233 -27.79 10.40 3.11
N LEU A 234 -27.88 9.08 3.00
CA LEU A 234 -28.81 8.39 2.10
C LEU A 234 -30.13 8.02 2.79
N ARG A 235 -30.21 8.18 4.12
CA ARG A 235 -31.41 7.93 4.94
C ARG A 235 -32.28 9.18 5.16
N GLN A 236 -31.84 10.35 4.72
CA GLN A 236 -32.46 11.64 5.11
C GLN A 236 -33.88 11.84 4.58
N ASP A 237 -34.36 11.04 3.62
CA ASP A 237 -35.63 11.26 2.91
C ASP A 237 -36.78 10.26 3.24
N GLY A 238 -36.66 9.40 4.26
CA GLY A 238 -37.79 8.60 4.78
C GLY A 238 -37.61 7.07 4.78
N TRP A 239 -38.72 6.34 4.69
CA TRP A 239 -38.77 4.86 4.70
C TRP A 239 -38.08 4.29 3.46
N ILE A 240 -36.97 3.56 3.66
CA ILE A 240 -36.29 2.83 2.59
C ILE A 240 -36.94 1.44 2.50
N ASN A 241 -37.62 1.16 1.39
CA ASN A 241 -38.20 -0.17 1.13
C ASN A 241 -37.10 -1.19 0.80
N GLU A 242 -37.38 -2.46 1.11
CA GLU A 242 -36.54 -3.57 0.71
C GLU A 242 -36.36 -3.61 -0.81
N THR A 243 -35.11 -3.74 -1.24
CA THR A 243 -34.73 -3.75 -2.66
C THR A 243 -34.84 -5.18 -3.21
N GLU A 244 -35.27 -5.36 -4.45
CA GLU A 244 -35.33 -6.69 -5.10
C GLU A 244 -33.99 -7.45 -5.00
N HIS A 245 -32.88 -6.74 -5.22
CA HIS A 245 -31.52 -7.29 -5.17
C HIS A 245 -31.08 -7.76 -3.77
N PHE A 246 -31.75 -7.33 -2.70
CA PHE A 246 -31.41 -7.75 -1.34
C PHE A 246 -31.60 -9.26 -1.17
N SER A 247 -32.72 -9.79 -1.66
CA SER A 247 -33.01 -11.22 -1.59
C SER A 247 -31.95 -12.08 -2.30
N GLU A 248 -31.47 -11.64 -3.46
CA GLU A 248 -30.38 -12.28 -4.21
C GLU A 248 -29.06 -12.29 -3.44
N ILE A 249 -28.72 -11.16 -2.80
CA ILE A 249 -27.54 -11.02 -1.94
C ILE A 249 -27.60 -12.00 -0.77
N ILE A 250 -28.74 -12.06 -0.08
CA ILE A 250 -28.95 -12.94 1.08
C ILE A 250 -28.86 -14.42 0.67
N MET A 251 -29.46 -14.81 -0.46
CA MET A 251 -29.33 -16.17 -1.00
C MET A 251 -27.87 -16.53 -1.35
N ALA A 252 -27.13 -15.60 -1.94
CA ALA A 252 -25.72 -15.80 -2.25
C ALA A 252 -24.88 -15.94 -0.96
N LEU A 253 -25.12 -15.12 0.05
CA LEU A 253 -24.46 -15.22 1.36
C LEU A 253 -24.78 -16.53 2.07
N LYS A 254 -26.03 -17.02 2.02
CA LYS A 254 -26.40 -18.31 2.59
C LYS A 254 -25.50 -19.44 2.04
N ARG A 255 -25.32 -19.51 0.72
CA ARG A 255 -24.46 -20.52 0.06
C ARG A 255 -22.98 -20.42 0.45
N ILE A 256 -22.55 -19.27 0.95
CA ILE A 256 -21.16 -19.04 1.36
C ILE A 256 -20.96 -19.32 2.86
N LEU A 257 -21.90 -18.88 3.69
CA LEU A 257 -21.76 -18.83 5.15
C LEU A 257 -22.36 -20.06 5.85
N ASP A 258 -23.38 -20.67 5.27
CA ASP A 258 -24.04 -21.84 5.87
C ASP A 258 -23.20 -23.10 5.62
N SER A 259 -22.78 -23.73 6.70
CA SER A 259 -22.08 -25.02 6.69
C SER A 259 -22.80 -26.08 7.52
N SER A 260 -24.03 -25.78 7.97
CA SER A 260 -24.80 -26.63 8.88
C SER A 260 -25.45 -27.85 8.21
N SER A 261 -25.63 -27.84 6.88
CA SER A 261 -26.23 -28.93 6.14
C SER A 261 -25.20 -29.69 5.30
N GLU A 262 -25.15 -31.02 5.44
CA GLU A 262 -24.26 -31.90 4.67
C GLU A 262 -24.65 -32.00 3.18
N ASN A 263 -25.86 -31.54 2.82
CA ASN A 263 -26.44 -31.69 1.48
C ASN A 263 -26.40 -30.41 0.61
N GLU A 264 -25.95 -29.26 1.13
CA GLU A 264 -25.81 -28.03 0.33
C GLU A 264 -24.38 -27.88 -0.23
N TYR A 265 -24.27 -27.39 -1.47
CA TYR A 265 -22.99 -27.13 -2.12
C TYR A 265 -22.23 -26.03 -1.38
N GLN A 266 -21.21 -26.42 -0.61
CA GLN A 266 -20.35 -25.48 0.09
C GLN A 266 -19.22 -24.95 -0.80
N ARG A 267 -18.93 -23.67 -0.65
CA ARG A 267 -17.77 -23.05 -1.30
C ARG A 267 -16.48 -23.58 -0.72
N SER A 268 -15.66 -24.20 -1.57
CA SER A 268 -14.36 -24.72 -1.19
C SER A 268 -13.21 -23.93 -1.79
N VAL A 269 -12.13 -23.82 -1.03
CA VAL A 269 -10.85 -23.27 -1.44
C VAL A 269 -9.92 -24.44 -1.77
N ALA A 270 -9.43 -24.49 -3.01
CA ALA A 270 -8.44 -25.48 -3.42
C ALA A 270 -7.05 -25.07 -2.91
N LEU A 271 -6.38 -25.98 -2.22
CA LEU A 271 -5.04 -25.81 -1.66
C LEU A 271 -4.09 -26.75 -2.39
N LEU A 272 -2.98 -26.24 -2.87
CA LEU A 272 -1.91 -27.02 -3.48
C LEU A 272 -0.71 -26.94 -2.55
N ILE A 273 -0.01 -28.05 -2.32
CA ILE A 273 1.24 -28.05 -1.54
C ILE A 273 2.44 -28.30 -2.44
N HIS A 274 3.50 -27.54 -2.19
CA HIS A 274 4.81 -27.79 -2.74
C HIS A 274 5.69 -28.52 -1.71
N ASN A 275 6.12 -29.74 -2.05
CA ASN A 275 6.91 -30.60 -1.17
C ASN A 275 8.43 -30.41 -1.29
N GLY A 276 8.93 -29.44 -2.07
CA GLY A 276 10.37 -29.18 -2.21
C GLY A 276 11.00 -28.43 -1.03
N ASP A 277 12.24 -28.80 -0.69
CA ASP A 277 13.04 -28.19 0.40
C ASP A 277 13.46 -26.74 0.06
N PHE A 278 12.71 -25.74 0.51
CA PHE A 278 13.07 -24.32 0.31
C PHE A 278 14.21 -23.80 1.19
N TYR A 279 14.39 -24.37 2.39
CA TYR A 279 15.21 -23.78 3.45
C TYR A 279 16.52 -24.52 3.73
N LYS A 280 16.93 -25.47 2.89
CA LYS A 280 18.32 -25.97 2.98
C LYS A 280 19.25 -24.80 2.66
N LYS A 281 20.05 -24.40 3.66
CA LYS A 281 21.13 -23.40 3.59
C LYS A 281 22.18 -23.82 2.55
N ASN A 282 21.84 -23.68 1.27
CA ASN A 282 22.82 -23.60 0.20
C ASN A 282 22.99 -22.12 -0.14
N GLU A 283 24.21 -21.73 -0.50
CA GLU A 283 24.54 -20.36 -0.94
C GLU A 283 23.68 -19.87 -2.13
N ASN A 284 22.98 -20.80 -2.82
CA ASN A 284 22.07 -20.54 -3.94
C ASN A 284 20.56 -20.60 -3.58
N ALA A 285 20.17 -20.68 -2.30
CA ALA A 285 18.75 -20.77 -1.90
C ALA A 285 17.92 -19.54 -2.32
N GLN A 286 18.56 -18.37 -2.43
CA GLN A 286 17.92 -17.14 -2.94
C GLN A 286 17.45 -17.28 -4.41
N ASP A 287 18.17 -18.04 -5.25
CA ASP A 287 17.79 -18.24 -6.66
C ASP A 287 16.53 -19.10 -6.79
N ALA A 288 16.34 -20.11 -5.93
CA ALA A 288 15.19 -21.01 -6.01
C ALA A 288 13.85 -20.32 -5.66
N ILE A 289 13.84 -19.51 -4.60
CA ILE A 289 12.66 -18.76 -4.16
C ILE A 289 12.28 -17.68 -5.19
N GLU A 290 13.27 -16.96 -5.75
CA GLU A 290 13.02 -15.97 -6.80
C GLU A 290 12.47 -16.61 -8.08
N VAL A 291 13.07 -17.72 -8.53
CA VAL A 291 12.60 -18.46 -9.70
C VAL A 291 11.15 -18.91 -9.51
N LEU A 292 10.81 -19.39 -8.32
CA LEU A 292 9.44 -19.76 -7.99
C LEU A 292 8.49 -18.55 -8.04
N PHE A 293 8.82 -17.45 -7.35
CA PHE A 293 7.98 -16.25 -7.37
C PHE A 293 7.79 -15.70 -8.77
N ARG A 294 8.82 -15.76 -9.63
CA ARG A 294 8.71 -15.37 -11.04
C ARG A 294 7.81 -16.33 -11.83
N ARG A 295 7.97 -17.64 -11.66
CA ARG A 295 7.21 -18.65 -12.42
C ARG A 295 5.74 -18.69 -12.01
N ILE A 296 5.44 -18.69 -10.72
CA ILE A 296 4.08 -18.70 -10.19
C ILE A 296 3.31 -17.44 -10.60
N ASN A 297 3.96 -16.28 -10.50
CA ASN A 297 3.28 -15.00 -10.73
C ASN A 297 3.37 -14.52 -12.19
N SER A 298 3.91 -15.33 -13.09
CA SER A 298 4.09 -14.97 -14.52
C SER A 298 2.77 -14.72 -15.26
N LYS A 299 1.65 -15.26 -14.77
CA LYS A 299 0.29 -15.06 -15.32
C LYS A 299 -0.59 -14.11 -14.48
N GLY A 300 -0.09 -13.60 -13.36
CA GLY A 300 -0.79 -12.64 -12.49
C GLY A 300 -0.22 -11.22 -12.62
N THR A 301 -0.45 -10.34 -11.64
CA THR A 301 0.21 -9.02 -11.61
C THR A 301 1.73 -9.22 -11.54
N ILE A 302 2.42 -8.84 -12.62
CA ILE A 302 3.87 -9.01 -12.78
C ILE A 302 4.58 -8.13 -11.74
N LEU A 303 5.64 -8.67 -11.12
CA LEU A 303 6.50 -7.89 -10.23
C LEU A 303 7.12 -6.71 -10.98
N ASN A 304 6.85 -5.50 -10.50
CA ASN A 304 7.66 -4.36 -10.89
C ASN A 304 9.10 -4.54 -10.38
N GLY A 305 10.09 -4.04 -11.14
CA GLY A 305 11.52 -4.22 -10.82
C GLY A 305 11.87 -3.79 -9.39
N GLU A 306 11.23 -2.74 -8.87
CA GLU A 306 11.46 -2.20 -7.52
C GLU A 306 11.01 -3.16 -6.40
N GLU A 307 9.93 -3.90 -6.61
CA GLU A 307 9.42 -4.83 -5.60
C GLU A 307 10.34 -6.03 -5.45
N MET A 308 10.91 -6.49 -6.57
CA MET A 308 11.91 -7.54 -6.55
C MET A 308 13.16 -7.09 -5.80
N GLN A 309 13.60 -5.84 -5.99
CA GLN A 309 14.74 -5.27 -5.28
C GLN A 309 14.51 -5.23 -3.76
N TYR A 310 13.32 -4.80 -3.32
CA TYR A 310 13.03 -4.80 -1.89
C TYR A 310 12.93 -6.23 -1.33
N SER A 311 12.37 -7.18 -2.08
CA SER A 311 12.39 -8.60 -1.69
C SER A 311 13.80 -9.16 -1.56
N LEU A 312 14.71 -8.82 -2.48
CA LEU A 312 16.12 -9.20 -2.39
C LEU A 312 16.78 -8.61 -1.15
N LEU A 313 16.50 -7.34 -0.82
CA LEU A 313 17.02 -6.71 0.38
C LEU A 313 16.56 -7.45 1.65
N LYS A 314 15.26 -7.75 1.76
CA LYS A 314 14.69 -8.50 2.90
C LYS A 314 15.24 -9.91 3.03
N ALA A 315 15.55 -10.56 1.91
CA ALA A 315 16.15 -11.90 1.90
C ALA A 315 17.62 -11.91 2.37
N THR A 316 18.33 -10.79 2.24
CA THR A 316 19.74 -10.67 2.66
C THR A 316 19.86 -10.02 4.04
N TRP A 317 18.85 -9.25 4.45
CA TRP A 317 18.85 -8.50 5.70
C TRP A 317 17.48 -8.61 6.39
N ASP A 318 17.38 -9.51 7.38
CA ASP A 318 16.14 -9.83 8.08
C ASP A 318 15.42 -8.60 8.67
N ARG A 319 16.17 -7.65 9.23
CA ARG A 319 15.61 -6.42 9.85
C ARG A 319 15.21 -5.33 8.85
N ALA A 320 15.46 -5.51 7.55
CA ALA A 320 15.14 -4.52 6.53
C ALA A 320 13.64 -4.19 6.49
N TYR A 321 12.80 -5.17 6.79
CA TYR A 321 11.35 -4.99 6.83
C TYR A 321 10.93 -4.04 7.95
N ASP A 322 11.31 -4.34 9.19
CA ASP A 322 10.91 -3.57 10.38
C ASP A 322 11.37 -2.12 10.27
N MET A 323 12.58 -1.87 9.76
CA MET A 323 13.12 -0.52 9.65
C MET A 323 12.40 0.33 8.60
N VAL A 324 12.11 -0.25 7.43
CA VAL A 324 11.33 0.46 6.41
C VAL A 324 9.89 0.65 6.89
N TYR A 325 9.32 -0.34 7.59
CA TYR A 325 7.99 -0.26 8.16
C TYR A 325 7.87 0.86 9.20
N ASN A 326 8.87 1.03 10.07
CA ASN A 326 8.91 2.11 11.05
C ASN A 326 8.86 3.51 10.40
N ILE A 327 9.52 3.68 9.25
CA ILE A 327 9.49 4.95 8.50
C ILE A 327 8.12 5.19 7.85
N ILE A 328 7.51 4.15 7.26
CA ILE A 328 6.19 4.26 6.61
C ILE A 328 5.08 4.53 7.61
N SER A 329 5.21 3.99 8.82
CA SER A 329 4.21 4.14 9.87
C SER A 329 4.19 5.54 10.48
N ASP A 330 5.15 6.41 10.15
CA ASP A 330 5.16 7.81 10.56
C ASP A 330 4.23 8.64 9.66
N ASP A 331 3.12 9.14 10.21
CA ASP A 331 2.12 9.95 9.49
C ASP A 331 2.70 11.23 8.84
N LYS A 332 3.84 11.73 9.31
CA LYS A 332 4.51 12.90 8.71
C LYS A 332 5.30 12.57 7.44
N ILE A 333 5.63 11.30 7.21
CA ILE A 333 6.57 10.87 6.18
C ILE A 333 5.98 9.81 5.27
N GLY A 334 5.24 8.85 5.81
CA GLY A 334 4.77 7.65 5.13
C GLY A 334 3.91 7.89 3.90
N TYR A 335 3.33 9.09 3.76
CA TYR A 335 2.59 9.48 2.56
C TYR A 335 3.49 9.84 1.37
N LEU A 336 4.77 10.17 1.59
CA LEU A 336 5.68 10.69 0.56
C LEU A 336 6.26 9.59 -0.34
N PHE A 337 6.53 8.41 0.23
CA PHE A 337 7.17 7.29 -0.47
C PHE A 337 6.44 5.97 -0.18
N SER A 338 6.39 5.09 -1.19
CA SER A 338 6.09 3.68 -0.96
C SER A 338 7.26 3.00 -0.23
N SER A 339 7.08 1.76 0.25
CA SER A 339 8.21 1.00 0.83
C SER A 339 9.34 0.80 -0.17
N THR A 340 9.03 0.57 -1.45
CA THR A 340 10.04 0.47 -2.51
C THR A 340 10.71 1.82 -2.74
N GLY A 341 9.94 2.91 -2.71
CA GLY A 341 10.45 4.27 -2.81
C GLY A 341 11.43 4.64 -1.69
N ILE A 342 11.15 4.24 -0.43
CA ILE A 342 12.06 4.43 0.70
C ILE A 342 13.37 3.67 0.46
N VAL A 343 13.27 2.40 0.08
CA VAL A 343 14.44 1.55 -0.18
C VAL A 343 15.28 2.12 -1.31
N LEU A 344 14.66 2.58 -2.39
CA LEU A 344 15.36 3.17 -3.52
C LEU A 344 15.98 4.52 -3.17
N SER A 345 15.26 5.39 -2.47
CA SER A 345 15.80 6.68 -2.04
C SER A 345 16.96 6.52 -1.06
N ALA A 346 16.86 5.58 -0.10
CA ALA A 346 17.96 5.21 0.79
C ALA A 346 19.13 4.59 0.01
N ALA A 347 18.86 3.72 -0.98
CA ALA A 347 19.90 3.12 -1.82
C ALA A 347 20.68 4.15 -2.63
N ARG A 348 19.99 5.15 -3.18
CA ARG A 348 20.64 6.26 -3.87
C ARG A 348 21.52 7.08 -2.92
N LEU A 349 21.08 7.31 -1.68
CA LEU A 349 21.87 8.01 -0.67
C LEU A 349 23.09 7.18 -0.22
N ALA A 350 22.92 5.87 -0.05
CA ALA A 350 24.02 4.95 0.24
C ALA A 350 25.08 4.95 -0.87
N ARG A 351 24.65 4.87 -2.14
CA ARG A 351 25.52 5.00 -3.32
C ARG A 351 26.26 6.33 -3.35
N TYR A 352 25.56 7.42 -3.02
CA TYR A 352 26.15 8.74 -2.89
C TYR A 352 27.26 8.76 -1.83
N ASN A 353 27.04 8.16 -0.65
CA ASN A 353 28.01 8.12 0.44
C ASN A 353 29.27 7.29 0.13
N ILE A 354 29.13 6.21 -0.64
CA ILE A 354 30.28 5.38 -1.07
C ILE A 354 30.96 5.90 -2.35
N ASN A 355 30.65 7.14 -2.77
CA ASN A 355 31.20 7.81 -3.95
C ASN A 355 30.97 7.08 -5.28
N GLU A 356 29.91 6.29 -5.37
CA GLU A 356 29.56 5.59 -6.60
C GLU A 356 28.41 6.28 -7.34
N HIS A 357 28.23 5.97 -8.63
CA HIS A 357 27.19 6.58 -9.46
C HIS A 357 25.78 6.28 -8.90
N ASP A 358 24.96 7.30 -8.65
CA ASP A 358 23.57 7.08 -8.27
C ASP A 358 22.75 6.68 -9.50
N ASP A 359 21.93 5.64 -9.34
CA ASP A 359 20.95 5.24 -10.34
C ASP A 359 19.59 5.30 -9.66
N SER A 360 18.72 6.13 -10.21
CA SER A 360 17.39 6.42 -9.68
C SER A 360 16.38 5.30 -9.94
N SER A 361 16.67 4.40 -10.89
CA SER A 361 15.82 3.28 -11.25
C SER A 361 16.68 2.08 -11.68
N PRO A 362 17.48 1.50 -10.77
CA PRO A 362 18.30 0.34 -11.10
C PRO A 362 17.41 -0.82 -11.53
N ASN A 363 17.94 -1.74 -12.35
CA ASN A 363 17.28 -3.02 -12.59
C ASN A 363 17.64 -4.04 -11.48
N VAL A 364 16.94 -5.16 -11.45
CA VAL A 364 17.13 -6.21 -10.43
C VAL A 364 18.56 -6.75 -10.43
N THR A 365 19.14 -7.00 -11.60
CA THR A 365 20.51 -7.53 -11.75
C THR A 365 21.55 -6.57 -11.17
N LYS A 366 21.40 -5.27 -11.44
CA LYS A 366 22.30 -4.22 -10.95
C LYS A 366 22.19 -4.08 -9.43
N PHE A 367 20.98 -4.06 -8.89
CA PHE A 367 20.75 -3.98 -7.45
C PHE A 367 21.27 -5.22 -6.71
N ARG A 368 21.13 -6.41 -7.29
CA ARG A 368 21.71 -7.65 -6.74
C ARG A 368 23.24 -7.55 -6.63
N LYS A 369 23.90 -7.04 -7.67
CA LYS A 369 25.35 -6.81 -7.64
C LYS A 369 25.73 -5.88 -6.48
N TRP A 370 25.00 -4.79 -6.29
CA TRP A 370 25.24 -3.88 -5.17
C TRP A 370 25.12 -4.55 -3.80
N ILE A 371 24.12 -5.40 -3.60
CA ILE A 371 23.95 -6.15 -2.35
C ILE A 371 25.09 -7.17 -2.13
N GLY A 372 25.54 -7.82 -3.21
CA GLY A 372 26.58 -8.85 -3.16
C GLY A 372 28.02 -8.34 -3.11
N ASP A 373 28.26 -7.06 -3.46
CA ASP A 373 29.60 -6.47 -3.50
C ASP A 373 30.20 -6.32 -2.10
N LYS A 374 31.03 -7.30 -1.70
CA LYS A 374 31.90 -7.21 -0.53
C LYS A 374 33.18 -6.49 -0.92
N LYS A 375 33.32 -5.19 -0.62
CA LYS A 375 34.58 -4.48 -0.84
C LYS A 375 35.70 -5.11 0.02
N GLN A 376 36.80 -5.50 -0.63
CA GLN A 376 37.93 -6.19 -0.01
C GLN A 376 38.98 -5.23 0.61
N SER A 377 38.79 -3.92 0.52
CA SER A 377 39.80 -2.92 0.94
C SER A 377 39.12 -1.64 1.44
N GLU A 378 39.24 -1.35 2.75
CA GLU A 378 38.93 -0.10 3.52
C GLU A 378 37.66 0.73 3.25
N GLY A 379 36.89 0.48 2.19
CA GLY A 379 35.65 1.15 1.86
C GLY A 379 34.44 0.37 2.37
N LYS A 380 33.46 1.07 2.93
CA LYS A 380 32.16 0.50 3.31
C LYS A 380 31.46 -0.10 2.08
N SER A 381 30.87 -1.29 2.21
CA SER A 381 30.03 -1.85 1.15
C SER A 381 28.71 -1.07 1.04
N PHE A 382 28.01 -1.25 -0.09
CA PHE A 382 26.67 -0.69 -0.26
C PHE A 382 25.70 -1.16 0.84
N LEU A 383 25.76 -2.45 1.20
CA LEU A 383 24.88 -3.01 2.23
C LEU A 383 25.20 -2.45 3.62
N ASP A 384 26.47 -2.23 3.95
CA ASP A 384 26.86 -1.64 5.23
C ASP A 384 26.34 -0.20 5.35
N GLU A 385 26.42 0.58 4.27
CA GLU A 385 25.91 1.95 4.27
C GLU A 385 24.37 1.99 4.31
N MET A 386 23.69 1.05 3.64
CA MET A 386 22.23 0.88 3.76
C MET A 386 21.82 0.60 5.20
N LYS A 387 22.53 -0.31 5.89
CA LYS A 387 22.30 -0.59 7.31
C LYS A 387 22.53 0.65 8.16
N HIS A 388 23.67 1.33 7.99
CA HIS A 388 23.98 2.56 8.71
C HIS A 388 22.90 3.65 8.57
N LEU A 389 22.30 3.79 7.38
CA LEU A 389 21.25 4.78 7.13
C LEU A 389 19.88 4.41 7.74
N LEU A 390 19.53 3.13 7.75
CA LEU A 390 18.20 2.63 8.09
C LEU A 390 18.10 2.01 9.49
N GLU A 391 19.20 1.63 10.11
CA GLU A 391 19.24 1.14 11.49
C GLU A 391 18.81 2.26 12.46
N THR A 392 17.89 1.91 13.37
CA THR A 392 17.33 2.83 14.35
C THR A 392 18.31 3.06 15.50
N ASN A 393 18.49 4.32 15.90
CA ASN A 393 19.23 4.64 17.11
C ASN A 393 18.34 4.31 18.35
N PRO A 394 18.85 3.54 19.33
CA PRO A 394 18.12 3.19 20.56
C PRO A 394 17.53 4.38 21.32
N GLU A 395 18.17 5.56 21.27
CA GLU A 395 17.75 6.73 22.05
C GLU A 395 16.61 7.52 21.39
N SER A 396 16.59 7.59 20.05
CA SER A 396 15.61 8.38 19.30
C SER A 396 14.51 7.55 18.63
N ASN A 397 14.67 6.22 18.63
CA ASN A 397 13.84 5.27 17.88
C ASN A 397 13.71 5.59 16.38
N LYS A 398 14.62 6.41 15.85
CA LYS A 398 14.65 6.87 14.45
C LYS A 398 16.01 6.54 13.84
N SER A 399 16.01 6.19 12.56
CA SER A 399 17.23 6.03 11.78
C SER A 399 17.70 7.37 11.23
N ILE A 400 18.95 7.43 10.75
CA ILE A 400 19.50 8.66 10.14
C ILE A 400 18.65 9.08 8.94
N TYR A 401 18.24 8.11 8.11
CA TYR A 401 17.36 8.35 6.98
C TYR A 401 15.99 8.84 7.43
N HIS A 402 15.38 8.23 8.45
CA HIS A 402 14.09 8.67 9.01
C HIS A 402 14.14 10.15 9.41
N SER A 403 15.10 10.53 10.25
CA SER A 403 15.26 11.92 10.71
C SER A 403 15.52 12.89 9.56
N THR A 404 16.26 12.47 8.53
CA THR A 404 16.51 13.28 7.33
C THR A 404 15.21 13.56 6.55
N ILE A 405 14.36 12.54 6.36
CA ILE A 405 13.08 12.72 5.66
C ILE A 405 12.07 13.49 6.52
N GLU A 406 12.10 13.33 7.84
CA GLU A 406 11.26 14.14 8.73
C GLU A 406 11.61 15.63 8.60
N GLU A 407 12.92 15.96 8.62
CA GLU A 407 13.38 17.34 8.45
C GLU A 407 13.02 17.87 7.06
N PHE A 408 13.14 17.05 6.01
CA PHE A 408 12.65 17.40 4.67
C PHE A 408 11.16 17.77 4.67
N CYS A 409 10.30 16.94 5.26
CA CYS A 409 8.88 17.22 5.37
C CYS A 409 8.59 18.49 6.19
N ASN A 410 9.28 18.70 7.32
CA ASN A 410 9.11 19.88 8.16
C ASN A 410 9.46 21.18 7.44
N LEU A 411 10.41 21.16 6.50
CA LEU A 411 10.80 22.33 5.72
C LEU A 411 9.81 22.64 4.60
N ILE A 412 9.33 21.62 3.90
CA ILE A 412 8.61 21.84 2.64
C ILE A 412 7.10 21.91 2.81
N VAL A 413 6.52 21.26 3.82
CA VAL A 413 5.07 21.15 3.96
C VAL A 413 4.50 22.48 4.42
N PHE A 414 3.40 22.89 3.78
CA PHE A 414 2.62 24.05 4.18
C PHE A 414 2.06 23.90 5.60
N ASN A 415 2.30 24.89 6.47
CA ASN A 415 1.77 24.94 7.82
C ASN A 415 0.60 25.93 7.92
N GLU A 416 -0.62 25.41 8.10
CA GLU A 416 -1.83 26.22 8.19
C GLU A 416 -1.89 27.14 9.41
N ASN A 417 -1.12 26.84 10.46
CA ASN A 417 -1.09 27.63 11.70
C ASN A 417 -0.10 28.81 11.62
N THR A 418 0.70 28.87 10.56
CA THR A 418 1.68 29.93 10.36
C THR A 418 1.15 30.93 9.34
N VAL A 419 1.07 32.21 9.75
CA VAL A 419 0.69 33.31 8.86
C VAL A 419 1.74 33.44 7.75
N ASP A 420 1.28 33.56 6.50
CA ASP A 420 2.13 33.69 5.29
C ASP A 420 3.14 32.55 5.09
N ASP A 421 2.78 31.32 5.50
CA ASP A 421 3.65 30.17 5.27
C ASP A 421 3.83 29.89 3.77
N ILE A 422 5.08 29.79 3.35
CA ILE A 422 5.45 29.58 1.93
C ILE A 422 5.56 28.08 1.55
N GLY A 423 5.17 27.17 2.44
CA GLY A 423 5.27 25.74 2.19
C GLY A 423 4.34 25.25 1.08
N ILE A 424 4.57 24.02 0.63
CA ILE A 424 3.81 23.35 -0.41
C ILE A 424 2.68 22.52 0.24
N PRO A 425 1.42 22.66 -0.19
CA PRO A 425 0.34 21.80 0.27
C PRO A 425 0.66 20.32 0.03
N LYS A 426 0.37 19.44 1.00
CA LYS A 426 0.68 17.99 0.91
C LYS A 426 0.22 17.36 -0.41
N LYS A 427 -0.95 17.76 -0.90
CA LYS A 427 -1.50 17.26 -2.17
C LYS A 427 -0.66 17.64 -3.39
N LEU A 428 -0.11 18.85 -3.41
CA LEU A 428 0.75 19.32 -4.49
C LEU A 428 2.13 18.64 -4.42
N LEU A 429 2.65 18.38 -3.22
CA LEU A 429 3.87 17.56 -3.06
C LEU A 429 3.71 16.21 -3.74
N LEU A 430 2.60 15.50 -3.56
CA LEU A 430 2.37 14.21 -4.22
C LEU A 430 2.37 14.25 -5.77
N SER A 431 2.34 15.45 -6.37
CA SER A 431 2.43 15.63 -7.83
C SER A 431 3.88 15.81 -8.31
N ILE A 432 4.83 16.07 -7.40
CA ILE A 432 6.25 16.19 -7.72
C ILE A 432 6.84 14.78 -7.90
N ASN A 433 7.58 14.58 -8.98
CA ASN A 433 8.31 13.34 -9.18
C ASN A 433 9.33 13.12 -8.05
N SER A 434 9.26 11.95 -7.39
CA SER A 434 10.07 11.63 -6.22
C SER A 434 11.58 11.72 -6.44
N LYS A 435 12.03 11.63 -7.70
CA LYS A 435 13.43 11.80 -8.10
C LYS A 435 13.98 13.19 -7.76
N TYR A 436 13.15 14.23 -7.80
CA TYR A 436 13.52 15.60 -7.43
C TYR A 436 13.68 15.79 -5.92
N TYR A 437 13.15 14.91 -5.08
CA TYR A 437 13.40 15.01 -3.64
C TYR A 437 14.83 14.63 -3.28
N HIS A 438 15.43 13.75 -4.06
CA HIS A 438 16.70 13.14 -3.72
C HIS A 438 17.88 14.13 -3.55
N PRO A 439 18.08 15.14 -4.43
CA PRO A 439 19.11 16.15 -4.21
C PRO A 439 18.91 16.93 -2.91
N VAL A 440 17.66 17.25 -2.56
CA VAL A 440 17.34 17.93 -1.29
C VAL A 440 17.64 17.02 -0.10
N ILE A 441 17.27 15.74 -0.18
CA ILE A 441 17.54 14.74 0.86
C ILE A 441 19.06 14.60 1.09
N ILE A 442 19.86 14.53 0.02
CA ILE A 442 21.33 14.51 0.11
C ILE A 442 21.83 15.78 0.83
N TRP A 443 21.36 16.96 0.43
CA TRP A 443 21.84 18.21 1.02
C TRP A 443 21.47 18.32 2.51
N ILE A 444 20.24 17.92 2.89
CA ILE A 444 19.83 17.86 4.29
C ILE A 444 20.69 16.85 5.06
N TYR A 445 20.92 15.66 4.51
CA TYR A 445 21.77 14.64 5.13
C TYR A 445 23.19 15.14 5.37
N LEU A 446 23.80 15.85 4.41
CA LEU A 446 25.14 16.43 4.55
C LEU A 446 25.20 17.53 5.62
N ASN A 447 24.11 18.27 5.80
CA ASN A 447 24.01 19.37 6.76
C ASN A 447 23.28 18.99 8.06
N ARG A 448 23.03 17.69 8.31
CA ARG A 448 22.18 17.19 9.41
C ARG A 448 22.58 17.64 10.83
N ASN A 449 23.84 18.05 11.02
CA ASN A 449 24.35 18.56 12.29
C ASN A 449 24.16 20.09 12.45
N ASN A 450 23.66 20.79 11.43
CA ASN A 450 23.49 22.24 11.41
C ASN A 450 22.02 22.62 11.09
N HIS A 451 21.16 22.48 12.10
CA HIS A 451 19.72 22.76 11.99
C HIS A 451 19.41 24.21 11.60
N LEU A 452 20.22 25.19 12.03
CA LEU A 452 20.01 26.59 11.68
C LEU A 452 20.20 26.81 10.17
N LYS A 453 21.26 26.24 9.59
CA LYS A 453 21.54 26.32 8.16
C LYS A 453 20.44 25.67 7.33
N ILE A 454 19.95 24.51 7.76
CA ILE A 454 18.85 23.80 7.10
C ILE A 454 17.59 24.70 7.07
N LYS A 455 17.21 25.29 8.21
CA LYS A 455 16.05 26.18 8.30
C LYS A 455 16.19 27.44 7.45
N ASN A 456 17.37 28.06 7.44
CA ASN A 456 17.62 29.26 6.64
C ASN A 456 17.54 29.00 5.12
N ASN A 457 17.74 27.76 4.69
CA ASN A 457 17.67 27.35 3.29
C ASN A 457 16.28 26.91 2.82
N ARG A 458 15.25 27.03 3.67
CA ARG A 458 13.86 26.66 3.34
C ARG A 458 13.40 27.28 2.01
N LEU A 459 13.66 28.56 1.79
CA LEU A 459 13.25 29.26 0.57
C LEU A 459 13.94 28.70 -0.69
N SER A 460 15.25 28.44 -0.63
CA SER A 460 16.01 27.89 -1.76
C SER A 460 15.53 26.49 -2.14
N ILE A 461 15.28 25.65 -1.13
CA ILE A 461 14.73 24.29 -1.31
C ILE A 461 13.34 24.36 -1.95
N LEU A 462 12.45 25.20 -1.41
CA LEU A 462 11.10 25.38 -1.95
C LEU A 462 11.15 25.88 -3.40
N ARG A 463 12.06 26.81 -3.73
CA ARG A 463 12.22 27.32 -5.10
C ARG A 463 12.62 26.21 -6.07
N TYR A 464 13.58 25.35 -5.69
CA TYR A 464 13.98 24.21 -6.51
C TYR A 464 12.83 23.21 -6.74
N LEU A 465 12.09 22.87 -5.68
CA LEU A 465 10.92 21.99 -5.80
C LEU A 465 9.82 22.63 -6.63
N MET A 466 9.61 23.94 -6.52
CA MET A 466 8.71 24.66 -7.41
C MET A 466 9.17 24.57 -8.86
N PHE A 467 10.44 24.81 -9.18
CA PHE A 467 10.94 24.64 -10.56
C PHE A 467 10.70 23.24 -11.11
N SER A 468 10.76 22.22 -10.25
CA SER A 468 10.46 20.84 -10.66
C SER A 468 9.00 20.58 -11.04
N LEU A 469 8.06 21.42 -10.61
CA LEU A 469 6.65 21.33 -11.01
C LEU A 469 6.36 21.98 -12.35
N ILE A 470 7.10 23.04 -12.70
CA ILE A 470 6.72 23.95 -13.78
C ILE A 470 7.71 23.98 -14.95
N GLY A 471 8.93 23.45 -14.79
CA GLY A 471 9.96 23.73 -15.78
C GLY A 471 11.11 22.75 -15.91
N PHE A 472 11.11 21.59 -15.24
CA PHE A 472 12.10 20.53 -15.51
C PHE A 472 11.49 19.42 -16.37
N ASP A 473 12.25 18.93 -17.36
CA ASP A 473 11.75 17.92 -18.32
C ASP A 473 12.09 16.49 -17.89
N ASP A 474 13.39 16.21 -17.69
CA ASP A 474 13.91 14.86 -17.40
C ASP A 474 14.36 14.77 -15.94
N ALA A 475 13.52 14.16 -15.10
CA ALA A 475 13.76 14.04 -13.67
C ALA A 475 15.05 13.30 -13.31
N ASP A 476 15.48 12.33 -14.14
CA ASP A 476 16.70 11.56 -13.88
C ASP A 476 17.95 12.37 -14.18
N LYS A 477 17.97 13.08 -15.31
CA LYS A 477 19.11 13.92 -15.68
C LYS A 477 19.24 15.10 -14.74
N VAL A 478 18.13 15.77 -14.43
CA VAL A 478 18.11 16.92 -13.50
C VAL A 478 18.56 16.49 -12.11
N SER A 479 18.05 15.35 -11.60
CA SER A 479 18.46 14.84 -10.28
C SER A 479 19.96 14.52 -10.24
N ARG A 480 20.50 13.84 -11.26
CA ARG A 480 21.94 13.54 -11.37
C ARG A 480 22.78 14.81 -11.43
N LYS A 481 22.35 15.81 -12.21
CA LYS A 481 23.04 17.10 -12.33
C LYS A 481 23.05 17.84 -11.00
N ALA A 482 21.91 17.88 -10.32
CA ALA A 482 21.78 18.49 -9.00
C ALA A 482 22.69 17.81 -7.97
N ASN A 483 22.75 16.47 -7.94
CA ASN A 483 23.64 15.72 -7.06
C ASN A 483 25.12 16.03 -7.32
N HIS A 484 25.52 16.15 -8.60
CA HIS A 484 26.88 16.53 -8.96
C HIS A 484 27.23 17.95 -8.48
N ILE A 485 26.31 18.90 -8.64
CA ILE A 485 26.50 20.27 -8.15
C ILE A 485 26.62 20.29 -6.62
N ILE A 486 25.76 19.56 -5.90
CA ILE A 486 25.81 19.46 -4.44
C ILE A 486 27.11 18.81 -3.96
N ARG A 487 27.64 17.82 -4.69
CA ARG A 487 28.93 17.19 -4.36
C ARG A 487 30.11 18.15 -4.53
N ASN A 488 30.07 19.00 -5.55
CA ASN A 488 31.15 19.94 -5.85
C ASN A 488 31.04 21.27 -5.08
N ASN A 489 29.85 21.64 -4.62
CA ASN A 489 29.69 22.74 -3.69
C ASN A 489 30.16 22.28 -2.31
N ASN A 490 31.33 22.78 -1.90
CA ASN A 490 31.89 22.54 -0.57
C ASN A 490 30.78 22.60 0.48
N HIS A 491 30.64 21.54 1.28
CA HIS A 491 29.53 21.28 2.22
C HIS A 491 29.13 22.46 3.16
N GLY A 492 29.92 23.56 3.18
CA GLY A 492 29.65 24.83 3.84
C GLY A 492 28.64 25.77 3.18
N ASP A 493 28.30 25.62 1.89
CA ASP A 493 27.43 26.58 1.17
C ASP A 493 25.92 26.29 1.28
N ASP A 494 25.10 27.31 1.02
CA ASP A 494 23.64 27.25 0.91
C ASP A 494 23.17 26.26 -0.17
N PHE A 495 21.91 25.84 -0.11
CA PHE A 495 21.31 24.93 -1.08
C PHE A 495 21.34 25.57 -2.49
N PRO A 496 21.99 24.95 -3.50
CA PRO A 496 22.35 25.61 -4.76
C PRO A 496 21.21 25.64 -5.79
N ASP A 497 20.00 26.03 -5.40
CA ASP A 497 18.80 26.07 -6.23
C ASP A 497 19.00 26.81 -7.57
N ARG A 498 19.60 28.01 -7.53
CA ARG A 498 19.84 28.84 -8.71
C ARG A 498 20.89 28.24 -9.65
N ILE A 499 21.97 27.70 -9.10
CA ILE A 499 23.04 27.08 -9.88
C ILE A 499 22.50 25.83 -10.59
N ILE A 500 21.70 25.02 -9.87
CA ILE A 500 21.03 23.85 -10.44
C ILE A 500 20.14 24.28 -11.62
N TYR A 501 19.26 25.26 -11.42
CA TYR A 501 18.36 25.74 -12.47
C TYR A 501 19.13 26.27 -13.69
N GLN A 502 20.13 27.13 -13.49
CA GLN A 502 20.94 27.70 -14.57
C GLN A 502 21.68 26.63 -15.39
N GLN A 503 22.23 25.61 -14.71
CA GLN A 503 22.90 24.50 -15.39
C GLN A 503 21.91 23.63 -16.15
N CYS A 504 20.72 23.38 -15.61
CA CYS A 504 19.67 22.64 -16.31
C CYS A 504 19.19 23.40 -17.55
N VAL A 505 19.03 24.72 -17.49
CA VAL A 505 18.70 25.55 -18.67
C VAL A 505 19.79 25.43 -19.75
N LYS A 506 21.07 25.51 -19.38
CA LYS A 506 22.19 25.37 -20.32
C LYS A 506 22.20 24.02 -21.05
N GLU A 507 21.78 22.97 -20.35
CA GLU A 507 21.71 21.60 -20.89
C GLU A 507 20.35 21.26 -21.52
N GLN A 508 19.46 22.25 -21.69
CA GLN A 508 18.10 22.04 -22.23
C GLN A 508 17.29 21.01 -21.41
N LEU A 509 17.51 21.00 -20.10
CA LEU A 509 16.78 20.19 -19.12
C LEU A 509 15.77 21.04 -18.32
N ALA A 510 15.70 22.34 -18.60
CA ALA A 510 14.78 23.26 -17.96
C ALA A 510 14.26 24.33 -18.93
N ILE A 511 12.98 24.69 -18.76
CA ILE A 511 12.34 25.80 -19.46
C ILE A 511 12.77 27.12 -18.83
N ILE A 512 13.07 28.12 -19.66
CA ILE A 512 13.34 29.49 -19.22
C ILE A 512 12.03 30.13 -18.81
N PHE A 513 11.92 30.50 -17.53
CA PHE A 513 10.74 31.26 -17.08
C PHE A 513 10.77 32.66 -17.67
N PRO A 514 9.63 33.14 -18.23
CA PRO A 514 9.53 34.52 -18.67
C PRO A 514 9.77 35.44 -17.47
N SER A 515 10.42 36.58 -17.70
CA SER A 515 10.53 37.59 -16.66
C SER A 515 9.13 38.10 -16.28
N ILE A 516 8.98 38.71 -15.10
CA ILE A 516 7.71 39.35 -14.70
C ILE A 516 7.25 40.36 -15.76
N SER A 517 8.19 41.03 -16.42
CA SER A 517 7.92 41.92 -17.56
C SER A 517 7.42 41.21 -18.80
N ASP A 518 7.86 39.97 -19.05
CA ASP A 518 7.39 39.16 -20.18
C ASP A 518 6.03 38.54 -19.91
N PHE A 519 5.73 38.19 -18.66
CA PHE A 519 4.41 37.66 -18.24
C PHE A 519 3.30 38.73 -18.25
N LYS A 520 3.67 40.01 -18.14
CA LYS A 520 2.75 41.16 -18.16
C LYS A 520 2.42 41.64 -19.58
N LYS A 521 3.20 41.23 -20.57
CA LYS A 521 2.94 41.46 -21.99
C LYS A 521 2.09 40.31 -22.53
#